data_AF-A0A8H3GER5-F1
#
_entry.id   AF-A0A8H3GER5-F1
#
_cell.length_a   1.000
_cell.length_b   1.000
_cell.length_c   1.000
_cell.angle_alpha   90.00
_cell.angle_beta   90.00
_cell.angle_gamma   90.00
#
_symmetry.space_group_name_H-M   'P 1'
#
loop_
_entity.id
_entity.type
_entity.pdbx_description
1 polymer ?
#
loop_
_entity_poly.entity_id
_entity_poly.type
_entity_poly.pdbx_seq_one_letter_code
_entity_poly.pdbx_strand_id
1 'polypeptide(L)'
;MAIPTCPICTSRKWRKAPGTGELICSEGHVLQGYRNETNEVTDIGAHTVHRRQLRVGRRRRAAVDKGNPDAYYGPRARYLYYQCRQLILRHQVESLVGSWELPKEAKDICRTIWLLALDVLPQPPPPQPWLHAQTEDASERENLAQEKGEFGEEHTSLTENTDGPEESSDDEADLEAQINLEIENLLREASETDSNSDIKKLDASEGQRVYNKKTRYTLYDSVAANISILVLTCWWLRVPVIYSDFVNLINSYRVPYLSVIPLLPDNMQKHLSTALRQELTPPHAPTVATLHVITRRIARRLHLVHGVDIPELNAAPILWRAVRAFQGPPILYTMAKTLMERLKVPLTIHPTLAPAPALGLKKHVGDWAPIEVTISVVIIICLKLVYGFRDAINVVAEEDDPAACFPPFADYITSLRQGQEEHRRSFDRLLSLDNERTVDTLTEKEIDRYLEVAERALTRSHLGSLTPMRKYDYLSSEDILTRSSIQRAHVDL
;
A
#
# COMPACT_ATOMS: atom_id res chain seq x y z
N MET A 1 -15.87 56.95 1.59
CA MET A 1 -17.26 57.46 1.41
C MET A 1 -17.70 57.11 0.00
N ALA A 2 -18.90 56.59 -0.20
CA ALA A 2 -19.42 56.30 -1.54
C ALA A 2 -19.84 57.61 -2.21
N ILE A 3 -19.43 57.82 -3.47
CA ILE A 3 -19.80 59.02 -4.24
C ILE A 3 -21.31 58.92 -4.56
N PRO A 4 -22.11 59.96 -4.26
CA PRO A 4 -23.56 59.93 -4.51
C PRO A 4 -23.87 59.91 -6.02
N THR A 5 -25.08 59.48 -6.36
CA THR A 5 -25.65 59.63 -7.71
C THR A 5 -25.77 61.11 -8.07
N CYS A 6 -25.62 61.46 -9.35
CA CYS A 6 -25.81 62.84 -9.80
C CYS A 6 -27.24 63.32 -9.46
N PRO A 7 -27.42 64.49 -8.81
CA PRO A 7 -28.74 64.97 -8.42
C PRO A 7 -29.59 65.43 -9.62
N ILE A 8 -28.97 65.69 -10.78
CA ILE A 8 -29.66 66.21 -11.97
C ILE A 8 -30.03 65.07 -12.93
N CYS A 9 -29.09 64.18 -13.25
CA CYS A 9 -29.30 63.11 -14.24
C CYS A 9 -29.30 61.70 -13.65
N THR A 10 -29.19 61.54 -12.32
CA THR A 10 -29.17 60.24 -11.59
C THR A 10 -28.05 59.26 -11.97
N SER A 11 -27.14 59.66 -12.87
CA SER A 11 -26.03 58.81 -13.29
C SER A 11 -25.08 58.51 -12.13
N ARG A 12 -24.54 57.28 -12.12
CA ARG A 12 -23.55 56.79 -11.14
C ARG A 12 -22.10 56.90 -11.63
N LYS A 13 -21.92 57.30 -12.89
CA LYS A 13 -20.61 57.33 -13.55
C LYS A 13 -20.06 58.75 -13.48
N TRP A 14 -18.95 58.92 -12.77
CA TRP A 14 -18.24 60.18 -12.61
C TRP A 14 -16.84 60.08 -13.22
N ARG A 15 -16.38 61.14 -13.89
CA ARG A 15 -15.02 61.29 -14.44
C ARG A 15 -14.38 62.55 -13.84
N LYS A 16 -13.07 62.52 -13.62
CA LYS A 16 -12.32 63.70 -13.14
C LYS A 16 -11.91 64.58 -14.32
N ALA A 17 -12.16 65.88 -14.21
CA ALA A 17 -11.71 66.86 -15.19
C ALA A 17 -10.17 67.02 -15.13
N PRO A 18 -9.46 66.98 -16.26
CA PRO A 18 -8.01 67.24 -16.28
C PRO A 18 -7.75 68.71 -15.96
N GLY A 19 -7.08 68.98 -14.83
CA GLY A 19 -6.67 70.33 -14.41
C GLY A 19 -7.34 70.85 -13.14
N THR A 20 -8.68 70.77 -13.03
CA THR A 20 -9.43 71.30 -11.87
C THR A 20 -9.75 70.25 -10.82
N GLY A 21 -9.66 68.95 -11.17
CA GLY A 21 -9.93 67.85 -10.25
C GLY A 21 -11.42 67.66 -9.90
N GLU A 22 -12.32 68.42 -10.51
CA GLU A 22 -13.76 68.33 -10.32
C GLU A 22 -14.32 67.01 -10.88
N LEU A 23 -15.38 66.47 -10.27
CA LEU A 23 -16.08 65.29 -10.76
C LEU A 23 -17.23 65.70 -11.69
N ILE A 24 -17.19 65.22 -12.93
CA ILE A 24 -18.18 65.45 -13.97
C ILE A 24 -18.91 64.13 -14.26
N CYS A 25 -20.24 64.14 -14.31
CA CYS A 25 -21.01 62.94 -14.62
C CYS A 25 -20.95 62.56 -16.11
N SER A 26 -21.50 61.42 -16.52
CA SER A 26 -21.53 61.01 -17.96
C SER A 26 -22.16 62.06 -18.88
N GLU A 27 -23.17 62.77 -18.38
CA GLU A 27 -23.92 63.80 -19.11
C GLU A 27 -23.36 65.23 -18.93
N GLY A 28 -22.19 65.39 -18.29
CA GLY A 28 -21.53 66.71 -18.19
C GLY A 28 -21.84 67.57 -16.96
N HIS A 29 -22.64 67.11 -15.99
CA HIS A 29 -22.92 67.86 -14.76
C HIS A 29 -21.76 67.77 -13.75
N VAL A 30 -21.39 68.90 -13.15
CA VAL A 30 -20.30 69.01 -12.16
C VAL A 30 -20.84 68.77 -10.75
N LEU A 31 -20.17 67.93 -9.96
CA LEU A 31 -20.49 67.70 -8.56
C LEU A 31 -19.96 68.85 -7.68
N GLN A 32 -20.86 69.77 -7.30
CA GLN A 32 -20.52 70.89 -6.42
C GLN A 32 -20.17 70.39 -5.01
N GLY A 33 -19.11 70.95 -4.41
CA GLY A 33 -18.64 70.60 -3.07
C GLY A 33 -17.71 69.38 -3.00
N TYR A 34 -17.38 68.76 -4.14
CA TYR A 34 -16.35 67.73 -4.18
C TYR A 34 -14.95 68.36 -4.06
N ARG A 35 -14.30 68.18 -2.92
CA ARG A 35 -12.93 68.61 -2.67
C ARG A 35 -12.00 67.39 -2.76
N ASN A 36 -11.03 67.42 -3.69
CA ASN A 36 -9.94 66.45 -3.67
C ASN A 36 -8.97 66.84 -2.56
N GLU A 37 -8.95 66.08 -1.47
CA GLU A 37 -7.87 66.14 -0.49
C GLU A 37 -6.71 65.29 -1.00
N THR A 38 -5.72 65.93 -1.62
CA THR A 38 -4.44 65.30 -1.95
C THR A 38 -3.54 65.34 -0.74
N ASN A 39 -3.35 64.19 -0.07
CA ASN A 39 -2.34 64.06 1.00
C ASN A 39 -0.94 63.93 0.37
N GLU A 40 -0.42 65.03 -0.16
CA GLU A 40 1.01 65.15 -0.45
C GLU A 40 1.68 65.78 0.77
N VAL A 41 2.11 64.94 1.69
CA VAL A 41 2.97 65.35 2.81
C VAL A 41 4.37 64.86 2.47
N THR A 42 5.26 65.79 2.14
CA THR A 42 6.61 65.48 1.66
C THR A 42 7.62 65.14 2.76
N ASP A 43 7.27 65.31 4.04
CA ASP A 43 8.10 64.87 5.17
C ASP A 43 7.21 64.35 6.31
N ILE A 44 7.04 63.02 6.38
CA ILE A 44 6.48 62.33 7.54
C ILE A 44 7.54 61.36 8.07
N GLY A 45 8.07 61.67 9.25
CA GLY A 45 8.93 60.75 10.01
C GLY A 45 8.21 59.43 10.33
N ALA A 46 8.95 58.33 10.38
CA ALA A 46 8.50 56.94 10.28
C ALA A 46 7.47 56.41 11.30
N HIS A 47 6.84 57.25 12.15
CA HIS A 47 6.05 56.79 13.29
C HIS A 47 4.61 57.35 13.43
N THR A 48 4.05 58.02 12.41
CA THR A 48 2.68 58.61 12.52
C THR A 48 1.72 58.19 11.41
N VAL A 49 1.60 56.89 11.14
CA VAL A 49 0.49 56.35 10.32
C VAL A 49 -0.18 55.18 11.04
N HIS A 50 -1.25 55.48 11.79
CA HIS A 50 -2.17 54.46 12.29
C HIS A 50 -3.11 54.03 11.15
N ARG A 51 -2.82 52.89 10.51
CA ARG A 51 -3.74 52.27 9.55
C ARG A 51 -4.94 51.71 10.31
N ARG A 52 -6.08 52.41 10.26
CA ARG A 52 -7.36 51.88 10.77
C ARG A 52 -7.80 50.74 9.86
N GLN A 53 -7.58 49.49 10.28
CA GLN A 53 -8.19 48.33 9.62
C GLN A 53 -9.71 48.41 9.83
N LEU A 54 -10.45 48.68 8.75
CA LEU A 54 -11.90 48.52 8.74
C LEU A 54 -12.20 47.03 8.97
N ARG A 55 -12.74 46.70 10.15
CA ARG A 55 -13.35 45.39 10.42
C ARG A 55 -14.64 45.29 9.60
N VAL A 56 -14.50 45.04 8.30
CA VAL A 56 -15.62 44.54 7.50
C VAL A 56 -15.93 43.17 8.08
N GLY A 57 -17.10 43.03 8.70
CA GLY A 57 -17.59 41.75 9.19
C GLY A 57 -17.53 40.76 8.03
N ARG A 58 -16.50 39.93 8.03
CA ARG A 58 -16.33 38.85 7.07
C ARG A 58 -17.52 37.95 7.36
N ARG A 59 -18.60 38.05 6.55
CA ARG A 59 -19.60 36.98 6.51
C ARG A 59 -18.77 35.72 6.33
N ARG A 60 -18.75 34.85 7.36
CA ARG A 60 -18.26 33.49 7.22
C ARG A 60 -19.15 32.90 6.13
N ARG A 61 -18.73 33.02 4.87
CA ARG A 61 -19.11 32.04 3.87
C ARG A 61 -18.62 30.76 4.51
N ALA A 62 -19.55 29.90 4.95
CA ALA A 62 -19.20 28.56 5.34
C ALA A 62 -18.24 28.08 4.25
N ALA A 63 -17.03 27.69 4.66
CA ALA A 63 -16.13 27.03 3.74
C ALA A 63 -16.91 25.79 3.30
N VAL A 64 -17.58 25.90 2.15
CA VAL A 64 -18.12 24.72 1.50
C VAL A 64 -16.86 23.98 1.11
N ASP A 65 -16.54 22.95 1.88
CA ASP A 65 -15.45 22.03 1.56
C ASP A 65 -15.64 21.67 0.09
N LYS A 66 -14.68 22.06 -0.75
CA LYS A 66 -14.64 21.67 -2.16
C LYS A 66 -14.20 20.21 -2.31
N GLY A 67 -14.35 19.39 -1.26
CA GLY A 67 -14.21 17.94 -1.36
C GLY A 67 -15.33 17.40 -2.24
N ASN A 68 -15.07 16.30 -2.95
CA ASN A 68 -16.12 15.61 -3.67
C ASN A 68 -17.24 15.25 -2.68
N PRO A 69 -18.50 15.70 -2.91
CA PRO A 69 -19.59 15.49 -1.95
C PRO A 69 -19.89 14.00 -1.72
N ASP A 70 -19.50 13.17 -2.67
CA ASP A 70 -19.70 11.73 -2.63
C ASP A 70 -18.61 10.98 -1.87
N ALA A 71 -17.43 11.57 -1.63
CA ALA A 71 -16.35 10.85 -0.96
C ALA A 71 -16.62 10.71 0.54
N TYR A 72 -16.40 9.51 1.08
CA TYR A 72 -16.53 9.28 2.53
C TYR A 72 -15.24 9.67 3.24
N TYR A 73 -15.38 10.25 4.43
CA TYR A 73 -14.27 10.66 5.29
C TYR A 73 -14.42 10.08 6.70
N GLY A 74 -13.32 10.01 7.45
CA GLY A 74 -13.30 9.57 8.84
C GLY A 74 -13.71 8.10 9.04
N PRO A 75 -14.45 7.76 10.11
CA PRO A 75 -14.85 6.38 10.42
C PRO A 75 -15.60 5.66 9.29
N ARG A 76 -16.43 6.40 8.54
CA ARG A 76 -17.19 5.88 7.40
C ARG A 76 -16.28 5.44 6.25
N ALA A 77 -15.24 6.22 5.99
CA ALA A 77 -14.22 5.89 5.01
C ALA A 77 -13.42 4.66 5.43
N ARG A 78 -13.11 4.55 6.73
CA ARG A 78 -12.42 3.38 7.31
C ARG A 78 -13.26 2.11 7.19
N TYR A 79 -14.56 2.17 7.46
CA TYR A 79 -15.43 1.01 7.27
C TYR A 79 -15.47 0.58 5.79
N LEU A 80 -15.66 1.54 4.88
CA LEU A 80 -15.62 1.29 3.43
C LEU A 80 -14.28 0.67 3.00
N TYR A 81 -13.17 1.12 3.58
CA TYR A 81 -11.85 0.56 3.31
C TYR A 81 -11.74 -0.93 3.64
N TYR A 82 -12.22 -1.38 4.81
CA TYR A 82 -12.24 -2.82 5.12
C TYR A 82 -13.21 -3.61 4.23
N GLN A 83 -14.34 -3.02 3.83
CA GLN A 83 -15.23 -3.65 2.85
C GLN A 83 -14.51 -3.87 1.51
N CYS A 84 -13.78 -2.85 1.03
CA CYS A 84 -12.96 -2.97 -0.17
C CYS A 84 -11.89 -4.05 0.00
N ARG A 85 -11.15 -4.05 1.13
CA ARG A 85 -10.13 -5.06 1.41
C ARG A 85 -10.70 -6.48 1.44
N GLN A 86 -11.89 -6.66 2.00
CA GLN A 86 -12.55 -7.96 2.02
C GLN A 86 -12.89 -8.45 0.60
N LEU A 87 -13.41 -7.57 -0.26
CA LEU A 87 -13.69 -7.92 -1.67
C LEU A 87 -12.41 -8.24 -2.44
N ILE A 88 -11.36 -7.44 -2.23
CA ILE A 88 -10.04 -7.68 -2.84
C ILE A 88 -9.50 -9.04 -2.40
N LEU A 89 -9.55 -9.36 -1.10
CA LEU A 89 -9.12 -10.65 -0.58
C LEU A 89 -9.87 -11.81 -1.24
N ARG A 90 -11.19 -11.67 -1.46
CA ARG A 90 -11.97 -12.70 -2.16
C ARG A 90 -11.44 -12.97 -3.57
N HIS A 91 -11.16 -11.92 -4.35
CA HIS A 91 -10.56 -12.06 -5.68
C HIS A 91 -9.15 -12.63 -5.62
N GLN A 92 -8.36 -12.26 -4.61
CA GLN A 92 -7.01 -12.77 -4.41
C GLN A 92 -7.00 -14.28 -4.10
N VAL A 93 -7.83 -14.73 -3.16
CA VAL A 93 -7.97 -16.15 -2.81
C VAL A 93 -8.46 -16.94 -4.03
N GLU A 94 -9.45 -16.43 -4.76
CA GLU A 94 -9.97 -17.10 -5.94
C GLU A 94 -8.91 -17.25 -7.04
N SER A 95 -8.15 -16.19 -7.29
CA SER A 95 -7.03 -16.22 -8.24
C SER A 95 -5.94 -17.19 -7.80
N LEU A 96 -5.66 -17.25 -6.49
CA LEU A 96 -4.66 -18.16 -5.91
C LEU A 96 -5.08 -19.62 -6.04
N VAL A 97 -6.34 -19.93 -5.69
CA VAL A 97 -6.92 -21.28 -5.80
C VAL A 97 -6.91 -21.75 -7.26
N GLY A 98 -7.23 -20.87 -8.21
CA GLY A 98 -7.14 -21.19 -9.64
C GLY A 98 -5.70 -21.36 -10.14
N SER A 99 -4.74 -20.60 -9.60
CA SER A 99 -3.34 -20.63 -10.07
C SER A 99 -2.54 -21.82 -9.51
N TRP A 100 -2.85 -22.26 -8.29
CA TRP A 100 -2.13 -23.32 -7.59
C TRP A 100 -2.97 -24.59 -7.39
N GLU A 101 -4.17 -24.64 -7.98
CA GLU A 101 -5.11 -25.77 -7.87
C GLU A 101 -5.34 -26.20 -6.42
N LEU A 102 -5.49 -25.21 -5.53
CA LEU A 102 -5.66 -25.46 -4.10
C LEU A 102 -7.02 -26.13 -3.82
N PRO A 103 -7.11 -26.91 -2.72
CA PRO A 103 -8.36 -27.54 -2.31
C PRO A 103 -9.43 -26.48 -1.98
N LYS A 104 -10.71 -26.85 -2.11
CA LYS A 104 -11.85 -25.90 -1.97
C LYS A 104 -11.91 -25.30 -0.57
N GLU A 105 -11.45 -26.05 0.42
CA GLU A 105 -11.32 -25.70 1.84
C GLU A 105 -10.41 -24.47 2.06
N ALA A 106 -9.52 -24.15 1.11
CA ALA A 106 -8.66 -22.97 1.19
C ALA A 106 -9.45 -21.66 1.32
N LYS A 107 -10.61 -21.57 0.65
CA LYS A 107 -11.49 -20.40 0.74
C LYS A 107 -12.07 -20.24 2.16
N ASP A 108 -12.48 -21.34 2.78
CA ASP A 108 -13.08 -21.33 4.12
C ASP A 108 -12.06 -21.06 5.22
N ILE A 109 -10.85 -21.62 5.09
CA ILE A 109 -9.74 -21.35 6.01
C ILE A 109 -9.34 -19.88 5.91
N CYS A 110 -9.17 -19.34 4.69
CA CYS A 110 -8.83 -17.92 4.53
C CYS A 110 -9.89 -17.00 5.12
N ARG A 111 -11.18 -17.34 4.93
CA ARG A 111 -12.29 -16.60 5.54
C ARG A 111 -12.21 -16.62 7.07
N THR A 112 -11.91 -17.78 7.65
CA THR A 112 -11.78 -17.93 9.10
C THR A 112 -10.62 -17.10 9.65
N ILE A 113 -9.44 -17.20 9.02
CA ILE A 113 -8.27 -16.42 9.42
C ILE A 113 -8.53 -14.91 9.26
N TRP A 114 -9.21 -14.48 8.19
CA TRP A 114 -9.61 -13.07 8.03
C TRP A 114 -10.50 -12.59 9.16
N LEU A 115 -11.52 -13.35 9.54
CA LEU A 115 -12.43 -12.99 10.63
C LEU A 115 -11.69 -12.90 11.98
N LEU A 116 -10.83 -13.87 12.27
CA LEU A 116 -10.01 -13.84 13.48
C LEU A 116 -9.02 -12.67 13.44
N ALA A 117 -8.41 -12.39 12.29
CA ALA A 117 -7.49 -11.26 12.14
C ALA A 117 -8.19 -9.91 12.38
N LEU A 118 -9.46 -9.76 11.98
CA LEU A 118 -10.26 -8.56 12.24
C LEU A 118 -10.56 -8.36 13.73
N ASP A 119 -10.78 -9.45 14.48
CA ASP A 119 -11.08 -9.37 15.92
C ASP A 119 -9.86 -8.94 16.74
N VAL A 120 -8.65 -9.35 16.32
CA VAL A 120 -7.41 -8.97 17.01
C VAL A 120 -6.86 -7.61 16.55
N LEU A 121 -7.57 -6.86 15.70
CA LEU A 121 -7.13 -5.52 15.31
C LEU A 121 -7.11 -4.58 16.53
N PRO A 122 -6.04 -3.78 16.73
CA PRO A 122 -6.00 -2.79 17.80
C PRO A 122 -7.13 -1.76 17.72
N GLN A 123 -7.62 -1.51 16.51
CA GLN A 123 -8.76 -0.64 16.22
C GLN A 123 -9.70 -1.37 15.26
N PRO A 124 -10.68 -2.13 15.77
CA PRO A 124 -11.60 -2.86 14.93
C PRO A 124 -12.41 -1.90 14.05
N PRO A 125 -12.86 -2.36 12.87
CA PRO A 125 -13.71 -1.54 11.99
C PRO A 125 -14.96 -1.07 12.76
N PRO A 126 -15.35 0.21 12.63
CA PRO A 126 -16.51 0.72 13.34
C PRO A 126 -17.80 0.01 12.85
N PRO A 127 -18.77 -0.30 13.71
CA PRO A 127 -19.99 -1.03 13.35
C PRO A 127 -20.98 -0.14 12.60
N GLN A 128 -20.67 0.17 11.34
CA GLN A 128 -21.34 1.25 10.60
C GLN A 128 -22.46 0.89 9.60
N PRO A 129 -22.94 -0.37 9.47
CA PRO A 129 -24.31 -0.57 8.97
C PRO A 129 -25.37 -0.19 10.01
N TRP A 130 -25.05 -0.26 11.31
CA TRP A 130 -26.03 -0.09 12.39
C TRP A 130 -26.15 1.37 12.86
N LEU A 131 -25.03 2.09 12.96
CA LEU A 131 -25.01 3.49 13.39
C LEU A 131 -25.62 4.44 12.34
N HIS A 132 -25.50 4.13 11.04
CA HIS A 132 -26.05 4.98 9.99
C HIS A 132 -27.57 4.83 9.80
N ALA A 133 -28.10 3.60 9.90
CA ALA A 133 -29.54 3.37 9.97
C ALA A 133 -30.15 4.14 11.15
N GLN A 134 -29.47 4.17 12.30
CA GLN A 134 -29.90 4.97 13.44
C GLN A 134 -29.72 6.48 13.25
N THR A 135 -28.70 6.97 12.55
CA THR A 135 -28.57 8.42 12.28
C THR A 135 -29.50 8.91 11.17
N GLU A 136 -29.84 8.07 10.19
CA GLU A 136 -30.89 8.38 9.21
C GLU A 136 -32.25 8.38 9.93
N ASP A 137 -32.56 7.35 10.72
CA ASP A 137 -33.75 7.32 11.59
C ASP A 137 -33.76 8.46 12.63
N ALA A 138 -32.61 8.84 13.19
CA ALA A 138 -32.49 9.92 14.18
C ALA A 138 -32.51 11.30 13.52
N SER A 139 -31.98 11.48 12.32
CA SER A 139 -32.11 12.73 11.57
C SER A 139 -33.52 12.92 11.00
N GLU A 140 -34.21 11.85 10.63
CA GLU A 140 -35.65 11.87 10.35
C GLU A 140 -36.47 12.18 11.62
N ARG A 141 -36.12 11.61 12.78
CA ARG A 141 -36.74 11.94 14.07
C ARG A 141 -36.37 13.33 14.60
N GLU A 142 -35.16 13.83 14.34
CA GLU A 142 -34.69 15.16 14.70
C GLU A 142 -35.30 16.24 13.79
N ASN A 143 -35.53 15.94 12.50
CA ASN A 143 -36.31 16.81 11.62
C ASN A 143 -37.78 16.89 12.05
N LEU A 144 -38.33 15.83 12.66
CA LEU A 144 -39.66 15.83 13.30
C LEU A 144 -39.66 16.49 14.70
N ALA A 145 -38.53 16.46 15.42
CA ALA A 145 -38.38 17.03 16.76
C ALA A 145 -37.94 18.51 16.76
N GLN A 146 -37.30 19.00 15.69
CA GLN A 146 -36.91 20.40 15.53
C GLN A 146 -38.09 21.36 15.34
N GLU A 147 -39.31 20.86 15.11
CA GLU A 147 -40.53 21.68 15.22
C GLU A 147 -40.99 21.88 16.69
N LYS A 148 -40.41 21.19 17.67
CA LYS A 148 -40.79 21.32 19.09
C LYS A 148 -39.61 21.18 20.05
N GLY A 149 -39.01 22.32 20.38
CA GLY A 149 -38.53 22.60 21.74
C GLY A 149 -37.01 22.57 21.97
N GLU A 150 -36.46 23.75 22.25
CA GLU A 150 -35.22 23.94 23.00
C GLU A 150 -35.39 23.46 24.45
N PHE A 151 -34.48 22.62 24.95
CA PHE A 151 -33.79 22.82 26.24
C PHE A 151 -32.60 21.84 26.34
N GLY A 152 -31.46 22.34 26.80
CA GLY A 152 -30.22 21.56 26.90
C GLY A 152 -30.10 20.77 28.20
N GLU A 153 -29.14 19.84 28.23
CA GLU A 153 -28.35 19.54 29.43
C GLU A 153 -27.11 18.68 29.08
N GLU A 154 -26.08 18.87 29.91
CA GLU A 154 -24.74 18.33 29.85
C GLU A 154 -24.69 16.83 30.16
N HIS A 155 -23.75 16.09 29.55
CA HIS A 155 -23.26 14.86 30.15
C HIS A 155 -21.75 14.64 29.96
N THR A 156 -21.12 14.51 31.11
CA THR A 156 -19.76 14.12 31.46
C THR A 156 -19.36 12.75 30.91
N SER A 157 -18.19 12.65 30.28
CA SER A 157 -17.56 11.37 29.96
C SER A 157 -16.34 11.12 30.86
N LEU A 158 -16.49 10.10 31.71
CA LEU A 158 -15.44 9.50 32.51
C LEU A 158 -14.49 8.71 31.59
N THR A 159 -13.21 9.05 31.68
CA THR A 159 -12.09 8.30 31.10
C THR A 159 -11.67 7.20 32.06
N GLU A 160 -11.80 5.93 31.66
CA GLU A 160 -11.05 4.83 32.26
C GLU A 160 -9.90 4.45 31.32
N ASN A 161 -8.69 4.73 31.78
CA ASN A 161 -7.44 4.32 31.16
C ASN A 161 -7.10 2.90 31.64
N THR A 162 -6.92 1.97 30.72
CA THR A 162 -6.18 0.72 30.97
C THR A 162 -5.27 0.44 29.78
N ASP A 163 -4.07 1.01 29.82
CA ASP A 163 -2.94 0.56 28.99
C ASP A 163 -1.78 0.20 29.93
N GLY A 164 -1.48 -1.10 30.00
CA GLY A 164 -0.21 -1.59 30.55
C GLY A 164 0.90 -1.47 29.51
N PRO A 165 2.17 -1.30 29.91
CA PRO A 165 3.26 -1.09 28.96
C PRO A 165 3.64 -2.41 28.26
N GLU A 166 3.42 -2.49 26.94
CA GLU A 166 4.00 -3.53 26.10
C GLU A 166 5.48 -3.19 25.85
N GLU A 167 6.41 -4.03 26.32
CA GLU A 167 7.83 -3.97 25.95
C GLU A 167 7.99 -4.37 24.47
N SER A 168 8.10 -3.36 23.62
CA SER A 168 8.52 -3.45 22.22
C SER A 168 10.05 -3.42 22.17
N SER A 169 10.65 -4.33 21.39
CA SER A 169 12.09 -4.29 21.05
C SER A 169 12.36 -3.08 20.15
N ASP A 170 13.51 -2.40 20.33
CA ASP A 170 13.87 -1.15 19.63
C ASP A 170 13.76 -1.27 18.09
N ASP A 171 14.23 -2.38 17.50
CA ASP A 171 14.15 -2.60 16.04
C ASP A 171 12.71 -2.73 15.50
N GLU A 172 11.75 -3.18 16.32
CA GLU A 172 10.33 -3.29 15.95
C GLU A 172 9.63 -1.93 15.99
N ALA A 173 10.08 -1.05 16.89
CA ALA A 173 9.61 0.33 16.98
C ALA A 173 10.12 1.17 15.81
N ASP A 174 11.36 0.94 15.36
CA ASP A 174 11.97 1.69 14.26
C ASP A 174 11.34 1.38 12.91
N LEU A 175 11.06 0.11 12.58
CA LEU A 175 10.38 -0.25 11.34
C LEU A 175 8.92 0.24 11.33
N GLU A 176 8.24 0.16 12.49
CA GLU A 176 6.90 0.69 12.67
C GLU A 176 6.87 2.21 12.56
N ALA A 177 7.84 2.90 13.16
CA ALA A 177 8.01 4.33 13.01
C ALA A 177 8.26 4.68 11.55
N GLN A 178 9.13 3.95 10.85
CA GLN A 178 9.46 4.22 9.45
C GLN A 178 8.23 4.07 8.52
N ILE A 179 7.46 2.99 8.66
CA ILE A 179 6.26 2.76 7.83
C ILE A 179 5.14 3.73 8.22
N ASN A 180 4.95 4.01 9.52
CA ASN A 180 3.97 4.98 9.98
C ASN A 180 4.34 6.41 9.52
N LEU A 181 5.62 6.75 9.51
CA LEU A 181 6.14 8.01 8.98
C LEU A 181 5.95 8.10 7.47
N GLU A 182 6.14 7.01 6.73
CA GLU A 182 5.90 6.96 5.28
C GLU A 182 4.41 7.15 4.96
N ILE A 183 3.51 6.49 5.70
CA ILE A 183 2.06 6.68 5.59
C ILE A 183 1.65 8.10 6.03
N GLU A 184 2.23 8.63 7.11
CA GLU A 184 1.95 9.99 7.59
C GLU A 184 2.44 11.05 6.60
N ASN A 185 3.61 10.85 5.99
CA ASN A 185 4.14 11.71 4.94
C ASN A 185 3.27 11.65 3.68
N LEU A 186 2.80 10.47 3.26
CA LEU A 186 1.86 10.34 2.14
C LEU A 186 0.51 11.01 2.42
N LEU A 187 -0.01 10.92 3.66
CA LEU A 187 -1.23 11.61 4.07
C LEU A 187 -1.05 13.12 4.21
N ARG A 188 0.14 13.56 4.63
CA ARG A 188 0.52 14.98 4.71
C ARG A 188 0.71 15.58 3.32
N GLU A 189 1.40 14.87 2.43
CA GLU A 189 1.54 15.23 1.02
C GLU A 189 0.17 15.22 0.32
N ALA A 190 -0.73 14.28 0.63
CA ALA A 190 -2.11 14.31 0.15
C ALA A 190 -2.91 15.51 0.69
N SER A 191 -2.65 15.92 1.94
CA SER A 191 -3.25 17.12 2.53
C SER A 191 -2.64 18.44 1.99
N GLU A 192 -1.40 18.42 1.52
CA GLU A 192 -0.70 19.58 0.94
C GLU A 192 -0.95 19.68 -0.58
N THR A 193 -1.15 18.57 -1.28
CA THR A 193 -1.47 18.55 -2.72
C THR A 193 -2.93 18.87 -3.03
N ASP A 194 -3.85 18.71 -2.07
CA ASP A 194 -5.22 19.23 -2.18
C ASP A 194 -5.35 20.67 -1.64
N SER A 195 -4.22 21.30 -1.28
CA SER A 195 -4.17 22.72 -0.91
C SER A 195 -3.93 23.58 -2.16
N ASN A 196 -5.04 24.14 -2.67
CA ASN A 196 -5.03 25.22 -3.64
C ASN A 196 -4.06 26.34 -3.16
N SER A 197 -3.13 26.74 -4.03
CA SER A 197 -1.95 27.57 -3.74
C SER A 197 -2.23 29.06 -3.45
N ASP A 198 -3.37 29.40 -2.84
CA ASP A 198 -3.75 30.81 -2.63
C ASP A 198 -4.50 31.06 -1.31
N ILE A 199 -3.92 30.64 -0.19
CA ILE A 199 -4.31 31.19 1.12
C ILE A 199 -3.06 31.64 1.88
N LYS A 200 -2.70 32.91 1.65
CA LYS A 200 -1.69 33.63 2.44
C LYS A 200 -2.03 33.58 3.94
N LYS A 201 -1.04 33.10 4.70
CA LYS A 201 -0.72 33.35 6.11
C LYS A 201 -1.69 34.32 6.81
N LEU A 202 -2.53 33.79 7.70
CA LEU A 202 -3.11 34.54 8.82
C LEU A 202 -3.13 33.66 10.08
N ASP A 203 -2.24 34.06 11.00
CA ASP A 203 -2.29 34.06 12.46
C ASP A 203 -2.75 32.81 13.21
N ALA A 204 -1.73 32.17 13.79
CA ALA A 204 -1.82 31.26 14.92
C ALA A 204 -2.22 32.04 16.19
N SER A 205 -3.47 31.88 16.64
CA SER A 205 -3.83 31.82 18.06
C SER A 205 -5.31 31.48 18.19
N GLU A 206 -5.60 30.61 19.15
CA GLU A 206 -6.93 30.25 19.66
C GLU A 206 -7.80 29.35 18.78
N GLY A 207 -7.67 28.06 19.04
CA GLY A 207 -8.48 27.00 18.48
C GLY A 207 -7.62 25.80 18.13
N GLN A 208 -6.80 25.32 19.07
CA GLN A 208 -6.06 24.07 18.94
C GLN A 208 -7.10 22.95 18.76
N ARG A 209 -7.48 22.65 17.52
CA ARG A 209 -8.03 21.35 17.16
C ARG A 209 -6.94 20.38 17.58
N VAL A 210 -7.16 19.71 18.72
CA VAL A 210 -6.33 18.61 19.19
C VAL A 210 -6.44 17.54 18.13
N TYR A 211 -5.56 17.58 17.14
CA TYR A 211 -5.34 16.49 16.22
C TYR A 211 -4.73 15.39 17.07
N ASN A 212 -5.57 14.44 17.51
CA ASN A 212 -5.15 13.32 18.33
C ASN A 212 -4.06 12.56 17.57
N LYS A 213 -2.80 12.71 18.01
CA LYS A 213 -1.60 11.97 17.56
C LYS A 213 -1.66 10.46 17.83
N LYS A 214 -2.85 9.87 18.02
CA LYS A 214 -3.06 8.49 18.48
C LYS A 214 -3.79 7.59 17.46
N THR A 215 -4.11 8.06 16.26
CA THR A 215 -4.51 7.15 15.17
C THR A 215 -3.25 6.60 14.51
N ARG A 216 -2.51 5.75 15.25
CA ARG A 216 -1.45 4.93 14.64
C ARG A 216 -2.15 4.04 13.63
N TYR A 217 -2.01 4.34 12.34
CA TYR A 217 -2.39 3.41 11.28
C TYR A 217 -1.55 2.17 11.49
N THR A 218 -2.19 1.07 11.88
CA THR A 218 -1.46 -0.10 12.30
C THR A 218 -1.03 -0.89 11.07
N LEU A 219 0.14 -1.52 11.08
CA LEU A 219 0.63 -2.38 9.98
C LEU A 219 -0.39 -3.45 9.53
N TYR A 220 -1.35 -3.78 10.39
CA TYR A 220 -2.46 -4.71 10.13
C TYR A 220 -3.51 -4.16 9.15
N ASP A 221 -3.56 -2.84 8.99
CA ASP A 221 -4.54 -2.16 8.16
C ASP A 221 -4.14 -2.12 6.68
N SER A 222 -2.86 -2.32 6.37
CA SER A 222 -2.35 -2.33 5.01
C SER A 222 -2.94 -3.44 4.13
N VAL A 223 -3.05 -3.19 2.82
CA VAL A 223 -3.37 -4.21 1.80
C VAL A 223 -2.35 -5.35 1.80
N ALA A 224 -1.10 -5.09 2.19
CA ALA A 224 -0.07 -6.13 2.36
C ALA A 224 -0.50 -7.19 3.40
N ALA A 225 -1.30 -6.82 4.40
CA ALA A 225 -1.82 -7.76 5.38
C ALA A 225 -2.78 -8.78 4.76
N ASN A 226 -3.48 -8.45 3.65
CA ASN A 226 -4.27 -9.45 2.93
C ASN A 226 -3.37 -10.57 2.38
N ILE A 227 -2.21 -10.22 1.82
CA ILE A 227 -1.24 -11.21 1.33
C ILE A 227 -0.67 -12.02 2.49
N SER A 228 -0.37 -11.40 3.64
CA SER A 228 0.03 -12.13 4.85
C SER A 228 -1.03 -13.14 5.29
N ILE A 229 -2.32 -12.81 5.21
CA ILE A 229 -3.43 -13.74 5.52
C ILE A 229 -3.47 -14.91 4.52
N LEU A 230 -3.16 -14.69 3.24
CA LEU A 230 -3.00 -15.77 2.26
C LEU A 230 -1.83 -16.68 2.60
N VAL A 231 -0.69 -16.11 3.03
CA VAL A 231 0.47 -16.90 3.49
C VAL A 231 0.07 -17.79 4.66
N LEU A 232 -0.60 -17.23 5.67
CA LEU A 232 -1.11 -17.99 6.82
C LEU A 232 -2.06 -19.12 6.40
N THR A 233 -2.93 -18.86 5.44
CA THR A 233 -3.85 -19.86 4.89
C THR A 233 -3.10 -21.02 4.24
N CYS A 234 -2.09 -20.72 3.41
CA CYS A 234 -1.27 -21.74 2.77
C CYS A 234 -0.49 -22.58 3.79
N TRP A 235 0.00 -21.95 4.86
CA TRP A 235 0.73 -22.65 5.92
C TRP A 235 -0.19 -23.55 6.73
N TRP A 236 -1.42 -23.10 7.00
CA TRP A 236 -2.46 -23.93 7.61
C TRP A 236 -2.75 -25.19 6.80
N LEU A 237 -2.79 -25.06 5.47
CA LEU A 237 -2.94 -26.17 4.53
C LEU A 237 -1.67 -27.01 4.30
N ARG A 238 -0.56 -26.70 4.98
CA ARG A 238 0.76 -27.34 4.79
C ARG A 238 1.32 -27.23 3.36
N VAL A 239 0.90 -26.21 2.60
CA VAL A 239 1.45 -25.93 1.27
C VAL A 239 2.85 -25.31 1.42
N PRO A 240 3.88 -25.84 0.74
CA PRO A 240 5.27 -25.37 0.89
C PRO A 240 5.53 -24.08 0.12
N VAL A 241 5.00 -22.97 0.62
CA VAL A 241 5.11 -21.63 0.00
C VAL A 241 6.13 -20.75 0.72
N ILE A 242 6.80 -19.90 -0.05
CA ILE A 242 7.80 -18.92 0.39
C ILE A 242 7.24 -17.51 0.11
N TYR A 243 7.66 -16.48 0.84
CA TYR A 243 7.17 -15.11 0.60
C TYR A 243 7.46 -14.60 -0.82
N SER A 244 8.61 -14.98 -1.38
CA SER A 244 9.00 -14.65 -2.75
C SER A 244 8.02 -15.18 -3.81
N ASP A 245 7.34 -16.29 -3.55
CA ASP A 245 6.33 -16.84 -4.46
C ASP A 245 5.15 -15.89 -4.61
N PHE A 246 4.71 -15.26 -3.51
CA PHE A 246 3.64 -14.27 -3.54
C PHE A 246 4.06 -12.98 -4.24
N VAL A 247 5.30 -12.52 -4.01
CA VAL A 247 5.85 -11.35 -4.72
C VAL A 247 5.87 -11.60 -6.23
N ASN A 248 6.31 -12.78 -6.67
CA ASN A 248 6.32 -13.16 -8.09
C ASN A 248 4.90 -13.27 -8.67
N LEU A 249 3.94 -13.79 -7.90
CA LEU A 249 2.54 -13.85 -8.33
C LEU A 249 1.90 -12.46 -8.49
N ILE A 250 2.30 -11.50 -7.65
CA ILE A 250 1.86 -10.11 -7.73
C ILE A 250 2.49 -9.43 -8.95
N ASN A 251 3.80 -9.56 -9.14
CA ASN A 251 4.53 -8.95 -10.26
C ASN A 251 4.08 -9.51 -11.62
N SER A 252 3.70 -10.79 -11.67
CA SER A 252 3.13 -11.43 -12.87
C SER A 252 1.64 -11.14 -13.10
N TYR A 253 1.03 -10.27 -12.29
CA TYR A 253 -0.40 -9.95 -12.32
C TYR A 253 -1.30 -11.19 -12.28
N ARG A 254 -0.88 -12.29 -11.64
CA ARG A 254 -1.75 -13.46 -11.43
C ARG A 254 -2.69 -13.20 -10.26
N VAL A 255 -2.12 -12.77 -9.13
CA VAL A 255 -2.90 -12.34 -7.96
C VAL A 255 -3.13 -10.83 -8.02
N PRO A 256 -4.38 -10.34 -7.93
CA PRO A 256 -4.68 -8.92 -7.97
C PRO A 256 -4.18 -8.20 -6.71
N TYR A 257 -3.26 -7.25 -6.89
CA TYR A 257 -2.71 -6.43 -5.78
C TYR A 257 -2.36 -5.01 -6.25
N LEU A 258 -1.73 -4.88 -7.42
CA LEU A 258 -1.29 -3.59 -7.98
C LEU A 258 -2.41 -2.79 -8.67
N SER A 259 -3.47 -3.44 -9.15
CA SER A 259 -4.58 -2.80 -9.88
C SER A 259 -5.92 -3.36 -9.41
N VAL A 260 -6.35 -2.93 -8.22
CA VAL A 260 -7.53 -3.50 -7.55
C VAL A 260 -8.81 -2.68 -7.70
N ILE A 261 -8.71 -1.38 -7.97
CA ILE A 261 -9.87 -0.48 -8.09
C ILE A 261 -10.91 -0.99 -9.09
N PRO A 262 -10.54 -1.46 -10.30
CA PRO A 262 -11.52 -1.92 -11.28
C PRO A 262 -12.29 -3.19 -10.86
N LEU A 263 -11.77 -3.94 -9.88
CA LEU A 263 -12.44 -5.13 -9.34
C LEU A 263 -13.56 -4.77 -8.34
N LEU A 264 -13.57 -3.54 -7.84
CA LEU A 264 -14.54 -3.08 -6.85
C LEU A 264 -15.84 -2.62 -7.55
N PRO A 265 -17.03 -2.78 -6.94
CA PRO A 265 -18.28 -2.25 -7.48
C PRO A 265 -18.26 -0.72 -7.64
N ASP A 266 -18.86 -0.21 -8.73
CA ASP A 266 -18.89 1.23 -9.05
C ASP A 266 -19.46 2.09 -7.91
N ASN A 267 -20.44 1.57 -7.18
CA ASN A 267 -21.04 2.26 -6.03
C ASN A 267 -20.02 2.50 -4.91
N MET A 268 -19.14 1.54 -4.66
CA MET A 268 -18.07 1.70 -3.66
C MET A 268 -16.97 2.61 -4.18
N GLN A 269 -16.63 2.51 -5.47
CA GLN A 269 -15.62 3.35 -6.09
C GLN A 269 -15.94 4.84 -5.93
N LYS A 270 -17.18 5.28 -6.20
CA LYS A 270 -17.60 6.70 -6.09
C LYS A 270 -17.29 7.31 -4.71
N HIS A 271 -17.42 6.51 -3.66
CA HIS A 271 -17.24 6.95 -2.29
C HIS A 271 -15.80 6.88 -1.78
N LEU A 272 -14.87 6.32 -2.57
CA LEU A 272 -13.45 6.24 -2.20
C LEU A 272 -12.74 7.57 -2.44
N SER A 273 -12.17 8.12 -1.36
CA SER A 273 -11.24 9.26 -1.41
C SER A 273 -9.96 8.90 -2.19
N THR A 274 -9.26 9.93 -2.66
CA THR A 274 -7.98 9.77 -3.38
C THR A 274 -6.92 9.05 -2.55
N ALA A 275 -6.81 9.40 -1.26
CA ALA A 275 -5.90 8.74 -0.33
C ALA A 275 -6.21 7.23 -0.17
N LEU A 276 -7.49 6.87 0.02
CA LEU A 276 -7.86 5.45 0.13
C LEU A 276 -7.63 4.68 -1.17
N ARG A 277 -7.76 5.33 -2.33
CA ARG A 277 -7.44 4.71 -3.63
C ARG A 277 -5.95 4.40 -3.75
N GLN A 278 -5.08 5.31 -3.30
CA GLN A 278 -3.63 5.11 -3.26
C GLN A 278 -3.25 4.00 -2.27
N GLU A 279 -3.89 3.95 -1.10
CA GLU A 279 -3.64 2.91 -0.11
C GLU A 279 -4.10 1.52 -0.59
N LEU A 280 -5.28 1.45 -1.21
CA LEU A 280 -5.79 0.20 -1.79
C LEU A 280 -4.94 -0.30 -2.96
N THR A 281 -4.29 0.62 -3.69
CA THR A 281 -3.57 0.34 -4.93
C THR A 281 -2.12 0.80 -4.80
N PRO A 282 -1.29 0.06 -4.03
CA PRO A 282 0.11 0.40 -3.88
C PRO A 282 0.84 0.29 -5.24
N PRO A 283 1.82 1.17 -5.51
CA PRO A 283 2.52 1.20 -6.80
C PRO A 283 3.39 -0.03 -7.04
N HIS A 284 3.78 -0.73 -5.97
CA HIS A 284 4.78 -1.78 -5.98
C HIS A 284 4.36 -2.97 -5.12
N ALA A 285 4.87 -4.16 -5.46
CA ALA A 285 4.69 -5.34 -4.64
C ALA A 285 5.36 -5.16 -3.27
N PRO A 286 4.81 -5.74 -2.20
CA PRO A 286 5.38 -5.61 -0.87
C PRO A 286 6.71 -6.37 -0.79
N THR A 287 7.65 -5.86 -0.01
CA THR A 287 8.93 -6.55 0.22
C THR A 287 8.73 -7.78 1.09
N VAL A 288 9.60 -8.79 0.93
CA VAL A 288 9.55 -10.01 1.73
C VAL A 288 9.66 -9.73 3.23
N ALA A 289 10.50 -8.77 3.62
CA ALA A 289 10.67 -8.37 5.01
C ALA A 289 9.37 -7.81 5.61
N THR A 290 8.68 -6.92 4.90
CA THR A 290 7.41 -6.33 5.37
C THR A 290 6.32 -7.39 5.49
N LEU A 291 6.19 -8.26 4.48
CA LEU A 291 5.27 -9.41 4.54
C LEU A 291 5.54 -10.31 5.74
N HIS A 292 6.81 -10.62 6.01
CA HIS A 292 7.18 -11.47 7.13
C HIS A 292 6.82 -10.83 8.47
N VAL A 293 7.15 -9.55 8.69
CA VAL A 293 6.82 -8.81 9.90
C VAL A 293 5.31 -8.79 10.16
N ILE A 294 4.51 -8.47 9.14
CA ILE A 294 3.04 -8.45 9.26
C ILE A 294 2.50 -9.85 9.58
N THR A 295 2.94 -10.87 8.83
CA THR A 295 2.52 -12.27 9.02
C THR A 295 2.84 -12.75 10.43
N ARG A 296 4.05 -12.48 10.92
CA ARG A 296 4.52 -12.83 12.26
C ARG A 296 3.68 -12.17 13.35
N ARG A 297 3.39 -10.88 13.20
CA ARG A 297 2.57 -10.11 14.15
C ARG A 297 1.15 -10.65 14.23
N ILE A 298 0.51 -10.90 13.08
CA ILE A 298 -0.83 -11.51 13.01
C ILE A 298 -0.82 -12.89 13.68
N ALA A 299 0.13 -13.76 13.33
CA ALA A 299 0.23 -15.10 13.91
C ALA A 299 0.38 -15.09 15.45
N ARG A 300 1.28 -14.23 15.97
CA ARG A 300 1.47 -14.06 17.42
C ARG A 300 0.17 -13.62 18.11
N ARG A 301 -0.50 -12.61 17.55
CA ARG A 301 -1.74 -12.04 18.09
C ARG A 301 -2.88 -13.06 18.06
N LEU A 302 -3.03 -13.83 16.98
CA LEU A 302 -4.00 -14.93 16.88
C LEU A 302 -3.77 -16.00 17.96
N HIS A 303 -2.51 -16.38 18.20
CA HIS A 303 -2.17 -17.34 19.25
C HIS A 303 -2.50 -16.79 20.65
N LEU A 304 -2.14 -15.53 20.94
CA LEU A 304 -2.36 -14.93 22.26
C LEU A 304 -3.85 -14.71 22.60
N VAL A 305 -4.65 -14.29 21.63
CA VAL A 305 -6.06 -13.94 21.87
C VAL A 305 -6.99 -15.15 21.71
N HIS A 306 -6.76 -15.97 20.67
CA HIS A 306 -7.66 -17.07 20.33
C HIS A 306 -7.09 -18.46 20.62
N GLY A 307 -5.81 -18.57 21.00
CA GLY A 307 -5.15 -19.88 21.16
C GLY A 307 -5.02 -20.65 19.85
N VAL A 308 -5.03 -19.96 18.70
CA VAL A 308 -4.95 -20.61 17.38
C VAL A 308 -3.48 -20.88 17.03
N ASP A 309 -3.12 -22.15 17.01
CA ASP A 309 -1.78 -22.61 16.66
C ASP A 309 -1.66 -22.87 15.16
N ILE A 310 -1.02 -21.95 14.45
CA ILE A 310 -0.65 -22.15 13.05
C ILE A 310 0.44 -23.22 12.98
N PRO A 311 0.28 -24.27 12.17
CA PRO A 311 1.23 -25.37 12.12
C PRO A 311 2.59 -24.96 11.54
N GLU A 312 3.59 -25.81 11.80
CA GLU A 312 4.92 -25.67 11.23
C GLU A 312 4.92 -25.75 9.71
N LEU A 313 5.81 -24.94 9.12
CA LEU A 313 6.04 -24.91 7.68
C LEU A 313 6.48 -26.28 7.16
N ASN A 314 5.96 -26.68 6.00
CA ASN A 314 6.44 -27.86 5.30
C ASN A 314 7.86 -27.61 4.76
N ALA A 315 8.86 -27.83 5.62
CA ALA A 315 10.24 -27.45 5.36
C ALA A 315 10.95 -28.34 4.33
N ALA A 316 10.50 -29.59 4.12
CA ALA A 316 11.20 -30.52 3.24
C ALA A 316 11.25 -30.05 1.76
N PRO A 317 10.14 -29.65 1.13
CA PRO A 317 10.18 -29.12 -0.25
C PRO A 317 10.93 -27.79 -0.34
N ILE A 318 10.83 -26.95 0.71
CA ILE A 318 11.50 -25.64 0.75
C ILE A 318 13.02 -25.79 0.88
N LEU A 319 13.47 -26.74 1.70
CA LEU A 319 14.87 -27.11 1.81
C LEU A 319 15.40 -27.62 0.46
N TRP A 320 14.64 -28.45 -0.25
CA TRP A 320 15.02 -28.90 -1.58
C TRP A 320 15.12 -27.74 -2.59
N ARG A 321 14.15 -26.80 -2.56
CA ARG A 321 14.21 -25.58 -3.38
C ARG A 321 15.45 -24.75 -3.08
N ALA A 322 15.79 -24.59 -1.80
CA ALA A 322 16.98 -23.87 -1.39
C ALA A 322 18.27 -24.57 -1.85
N VAL A 323 18.39 -25.90 -1.66
CA VAL A 323 19.54 -26.68 -2.14
C VAL A 323 19.72 -26.54 -3.66
N ARG A 324 18.63 -26.57 -4.43
CA ARG A 324 18.67 -26.31 -5.87
C ARG A 324 19.10 -24.89 -6.20
N ALA A 325 18.66 -23.89 -5.44
CA ALA A 325 19.10 -22.50 -5.63
C ALA A 325 20.60 -22.33 -5.37
N PHE A 326 21.17 -23.07 -4.43
CA PHE A 326 22.62 -23.13 -4.18
C PHE A 326 23.38 -24.01 -5.19
N GLN A 327 22.72 -24.63 -6.18
CA GLN A 327 23.34 -25.58 -7.12
C GLN A 327 24.04 -26.75 -6.40
N GLY A 328 23.52 -27.15 -5.24
CA GLY A 328 24.11 -28.19 -4.40
C GLY A 328 23.70 -29.61 -4.82
N PRO A 329 24.56 -30.61 -4.58
CA PRO A 329 24.20 -32.01 -4.80
C PRO A 329 23.12 -32.49 -3.81
N PRO A 330 22.40 -33.59 -4.11
CA PRO A 330 21.36 -34.13 -3.21
C PRO A 330 21.85 -34.47 -1.80
N ILE A 331 23.14 -34.80 -1.64
CA ILE A 331 23.74 -35.05 -0.32
C ILE A 331 23.68 -33.80 0.58
N LEU A 332 23.72 -32.59 0.00
CA LEU A 332 23.58 -31.34 0.74
C LEU A 332 22.21 -31.23 1.41
N TYR A 333 21.16 -31.76 0.76
CA TYR A 333 19.84 -31.85 1.37
C TYR A 333 19.84 -32.72 2.62
N THR A 334 20.46 -33.92 2.54
CA THR A 334 20.53 -34.81 3.70
C THR A 334 21.36 -34.23 4.83
N MET A 335 22.48 -33.56 4.51
CA MET A 335 23.33 -32.89 5.51
C MET A 335 22.62 -31.71 6.18
N ALA A 336 21.93 -30.87 5.40
CA ALA A 336 21.18 -29.76 5.94
C ALA A 336 20.01 -30.24 6.80
N LYS A 337 19.33 -31.30 6.39
CA LYS A 337 18.26 -31.93 7.18
C LYS A 337 18.77 -32.45 8.52
N THR A 338 19.87 -33.19 8.54
CA THR A 338 20.45 -33.70 9.80
C THR A 338 20.94 -32.57 10.70
N LEU A 339 21.52 -31.50 10.13
CA LEU A 339 21.92 -30.31 10.89
C LEU A 339 20.71 -29.61 11.51
N MET A 340 19.62 -29.42 10.75
CA MET A 340 18.39 -28.81 11.25
C MET A 340 17.76 -29.61 12.40
N GLU A 341 17.73 -30.94 12.29
CA GLU A 341 17.25 -31.83 13.36
C GLU A 341 18.10 -31.74 14.62
N ARG A 342 19.43 -31.64 14.48
CA ARG A 342 20.37 -31.49 15.61
C ARG A 342 20.26 -30.14 16.29
N LEU A 343 20.11 -29.07 15.50
CA LEU A 343 19.96 -27.70 15.99
C LEU A 343 18.55 -27.41 16.51
N LYS A 344 17.57 -28.30 16.24
CA LYS A 344 16.15 -28.11 16.59
C LYS A 344 15.63 -26.75 16.12
N VAL A 345 15.90 -26.42 14.86
CA VAL A 345 15.52 -25.13 14.27
C VAL A 345 13.99 -24.98 14.32
N PRO A 346 13.44 -23.88 14.87
CA PRO A 346 12.01 -23.66 14.87
C PRO A 346 11.50 -23.44 13.44
N LEU A 347 10.50 -24.25 13.04
CA LEU A 347 9.84 -24.15 11.73
C LEU A 347 8.50 -23.40 11.80
N THR A 348 8.27 -22.70 12.90
CA THR A 348 7.09 -21.87 13.16
C THR A 348 7.34 -20.41 12.78
N ILE A 349 6.29 -19.67 12.38
CA ILE A 349 6.38 -18.23 12.05
C ILE A 349 6.91 -17.39 13.22
N HIS A 350 6.46 -17.72 14.44
CA HIS A 350 6.85 -17.02 15.65
C HIS A 350 7.25 -18.03 16.73
N PRO A 351 8.31 -17.77 17.50
CA PRO A 351 8.76 -18.65 18.59
C PRO A 351 7.78 -18.77 19.77
N THR A 352 6.61 -18.11 19.73
CA THR A 352 5.53 -18.31 20.71
C THR A 352 4.56 -19.40 20.28
N LEU A 353 4.46 -19.67 18.97
CA LEU A 353 3.64 -20.75 18.43
C LEU A 353 4.34 -22.11 18.59
N ALA A 354 5.67 -22.11 18.71
CA ALA A 354 6.41 -23.32 19.02
C ALA A 354 6.10 -23.76 20.47
N PRO A 355 5.87 -25.06 20.73
CA PRO A 355 5.77 -25.57 22.08
C PRO A 355 7.01 -25.18 22.88
N ALA A 356 6.85 -24.99 24.20
CA ALA A 356 7.93 -24.55 25.07
C ALA A 356 9.19 -25.38 24.80
N PRO A 357 10.36 -24.72 24.60
CA PRO A 357 11.57 -25.43 24.20
C PRO A 357 11.86 -26.53 25.22
N ALA A 358 12.29 -27.69 24.72
CA ALA A 358 12.79 -28.76 25.58
C ALA A 358 13.80 -28.18 26.58
N LEU A 359 13.70 -28.62 27.83
CA LEU A 359 14.46 -28.11 28.99
C LEU A 359 15.93 -27.80 28.59
N GLY A 360 16.28 -26.51 28.48
CA GLY A 360 17.66 -26.07 28.23
C GLY A 360 17.92 -25.18 27.00
N LEU A 361 16.99 -25.04 26.04
CA LEU A 361 17.15 -24.04 24.96
C LEU A 361 16.58 -22.68 25.40
N LYS A 362 17.44 -21.66 25.49
CA LYS A 362 17.03 -20.27 25.69
C LYS A 362 16.53 -19.71 24.35
N LYS A 363 15.40 -19.00 24.36
CA LYS A 363 14.94 -18.24 23.19
C LYS A 363 15.96 -17.13 22.92
N HIS A 364 16.50 -17.08 21.71
CA HIS A 364 17.47 -16.06 21.33
C HIS A 364 16.78 -14.93 20.56
N VAL A 365 17.27 -13.70 20.74
CA VAL A 365 16.86 -12.53 19.95
C VAL A 365 17.32 -12.79 18.50
N GLY A 366 16.41 -13.26 17.66
CA GLY A 366 16.72 -13.73 16.30
C GLY A 366 15.93 -14.96 15.84
N ASP A 367 15.25 -15.69 16.74
CA ASP A 367 14.41 -16.86 16.41
C ASP A 367 13.18 -16.52 15.55
N TRP A 368 12.99 -15.23 15.24
CA TRP A 368 11.93 -14.69 14.39
C TRP A 368 12.38 -14.40 12.96
N ALA A 369 13.54 -14.88 12.52
CA ALA A 369 13.96 -14.70 11.14
C ALA A 369 13.02 -15.44 10.17
N PRO A 370 12.85 -14.96 8.92
CA PRO A 370 12.13 -15.71 7.90
C PRO A 370 12.75 -17.10 7.72
N ILE A 371 11.91 -18.14 7.73
CA ILE A 371 12.36 -19.54 7.73
C ILE A 371 13.21 -19.86 6.49
N GLU A 372 12.91 -19.23 5.35
CA GLU A 372 13.69 -19.32 4.11
C GLU A 372 15.15 -18.86 4.28
N VAL A 373 15.37 -17.80 5.07
CA VAL A 373 16.71 -17.28 5.39
C VAL A 373 17.41 -18.27 6.31
N THR A 374 16.72 -18.77 7.34
CA THR A 374 17.26 -19.75 8.28
C THR A 374 17.71 -21.02 7.56
N ILE A 375 16.89 -21.57 6.66
CA ILE A 375 17.23 -22.72 5.82
C ILE A 375 18.46 -22.43 4.96
N SER A 376 18.54 -21.24 4.37
CA SER A 376 19.69 -20.83 3.55
C SER A 376 20.98 -20.73 4.38
N VAL A 377 20.89 -20.22 5.61
CA VAL A 377 22.05 -20.15 6.53
C VAL A 377 22.53 -21.55 6.92
N VAL A 378 21.62 -22.48 7.22
CA VAL A 378 21.96 -23.88 7.50
C VAL A 378 22.73 -24.49 6.33
N ILE A 379 22.26 -24.28 5.10
CA ILE A 379 22.95 -24.76 3.89
C ILE A 379 24.35 -24.16 3.78
N ILE A 380 24.50 -22.84 4.03
CA ILE A 380 25.81 -22.17 4.01
C ILE A 380 26.75 -22.77 5.06
N ILE A 381 26.24 -23.08 6.26
CA ILE A 381 27.01 -23.74 7.31
C ILE A 381 27.47 -25.13 6.84
N CYS A 382 26.57 -25.94 6.28
CA CYS A 382 26.93 -27.25 5.71
C CYS A 382 28.02 -27.12 4.63
N LEU A 383 27.89 -26.16 3.72
CA LEU A 383 28.90 -25.91 2.68
C LEU A 383 30.24 -25.48 3.26
N LYS A 384 30.25 -24.64 4.30
CA LYS A 384 31.48 -24.24 5.00
C LYS A 384 32.12 -25.39 5.78
N LEU A 385 31.33 -26.33 6.31
CA LEU A 385 31.85 -27.54 6.95
C LEU A 385 32.49 -28.49 5.93
N VAL A 386 31.92 -28.60 4.73
CA VAL A 386 32.46 -29.44 3.64
C VAL A 386 33.73 -28.85 3.04
N TYR A 387 33.69 -27.58 2.62
CA TYR A 387 34.83 -26.94 1.92
C TYR A 387 35.88 -26.35 2.86
N GLY A 388 35.64 -26.39 4.17
CA GLY A 388 36.49 -25.79 5.19
C GLY A 388 36.38 -24.27 5.28
N PHE A 389 36.84 -23.73 6.41
CA PHE A 389 37.14 -22.30 6.52
C PHE A 389 38.47 -22.09 5.79
N ARG A 390 38.53 -21.11 4.87
CA ARG A 390 39.54 -20.90 3.82
C ARG A 390 41.03 -20.94 4.22
N ASP A 391 41.37 -21.09 5.49
CA ASP A 391 42.73 -21.16 5.99
C ASP A 391 43.04 -22.55 6.58
N ALA A 392 43.73 -23.37 5.78
CA ALA A 392 44.65 -24.43 6.22
C ALA A 392 44.13 -25.79 6.70
N ILE A 393 42.91 -26.23 6.36
CA ILE A 393 42.54 -27.66 6.50
C ILE A 393 41.98 -28.17 5.18
N ASN A 394 42.84 -28.76 4.36
CA ASN A 394 42.39 -29.68 3.30
C ASN A 394 41.79 -30.88 4.04
N VAL A 395 40.46 -30.88 4.23
CA VAL A 395 39.76 -32.07 4.71
C VAL A 395 39.99 -33.14 3.64
N VAL A 396 40.86 -34.10 3.94
CA VAL A 396 40.98 -35.30 3.13
C VAL A 396 39.70 -36.08 3.39
N ALA A 397 38.76 -36.00 2.46
CA ALA A 397 37.52 -36.76 2.55
C ALA A 397 37.89 -38.26 2.54
N GLU A 398 37.57 -38.96 3.63
CA GLU A 398 37.57 -40.42 3.62
C GLU A 398 36.47 -40.91 2.64
N GLU A 399 36.61 -42.10 2.07
CA GLU A 399 35.67 -42.61 1.04
C GLU A 399 34.21 -42.72 1.55
N ASP A 400 34.03 -42.82 2.89
CA ASP A 400 32.73 -42.86 3.56
C ASP A 400 32.20 -41.47 3.98
N ASP A 401 32.97 -40.39 3.79
CA ASP A 401 32.54 -39.04 4.17
C ASP A 401 31.57 -38.47 3.11
N PRO A 402 30.37 -37.97 3.50
CA PRO A 402 29.47 -37.25 2.58
C PRO A 402 30.14 -36.07 1.85
N ALA A 403 31.25 -35.54 2.35
CA ALA A 403 32.07 -34.53 1.67
C ALA A 403 32.67 -35.02 0.34
N ALA A 404 32.91 -36.32 0.17
CA ALA A 404 33.48 -36.90 -1.06
C ALA A 404 32.54 -36.78 -2.27
N CYS A 405 31.23 -36.63 -2.04
CA CYS A 405 30.23 -36.45 -3.09
C CYS A 405 30.15 -35.01 -3.64
N PHE A 406 30.91 -34.07 -3.07
CA PHE A 406 30.90 -32.69 -3.52
C PHE A 406 31.91 -32.44 -4.65
N PRO A 407 31.56 -31.60 -5.64
CA PRO A 407 32.52 -31.19 -6.66
C PRO A 407 33.66 -30.36 -6.02
N PRO A 408 34.84 -30.32 -6.64
CA PRO A 408 35.91 -29.44 -6.21
C PRO A 408 35.42 -27.99 -6.06
N PHE A 409 35.96 -27.28 -5.08
CA PHE A 409 35.48 -25.93 -4.74
C PHE A 409 35.49 -24.97 -5.95
N ALA A 410 36.50 -25.07 -6.82
CA ALA A 410 36.59 -24.24 -8.03
C ALA A 410 35.40 -24.47 -8.97
N ASP A 411 35.05 -25.74 -9.22
CA ASP A 411 33.94 -26.13 -10.08
C ASP A 411 32.59 -25.79 -9.45
N TYR A 412 32.48 -25.92 -8.12
CA TYR A 412 31.27 -25.51 -7.41
C TYR A 412 31.01 -24.00 -7.55
N ILE A 413 32.05 -23.16 -7.41
CA ILE A 413 31.91 -21.71 -7.55
C ILE A 413 31.57 -21.30 -8.99
N THR A 414 32.10 -21.99 -10.00
CA THR A 414 31.69 -21.74 -11.40
C THR A 414 30.24 -22.12 -11.63
N SER A 415 29.79 -23.28 -11.14
CA SER A 415 28.38 -23.68 -11.18
C SER A 415 27.47 -22.70 -10.42
N LEU A 416 27.88 -22.22 -9.25
CA LEU A 416 27.12 -21.24 -8.48
C LEU A 416 26.99 -19.89 -9.21
N ARG A 417 28.07 -19.41 -9.85
CA ARG A 417 28.04 -18.20 -10.68
C ARG A 417 27.14 -18.38 -11.90
N GLN A 418 27.19 -19.54 -12.55
CA GLN A 418 26.31 -19.87 -13.65
C GLN A 418 24.84 -19.88 -13.20
N GLY A 419 24.54 -20.54 -12.08
CA GLY A 419 23.19 -20.56 -11.50
C GLY A 419 22.70 -19.16 -11.12
N GLN A 420 23.57 -18.30 -10.59
CA GLN A 420 23.23 -16.90 -10.32
C GLN A 420 22.93 -16.12 -11.60
N GLU A 421 23.69 -16.34 -12.67
CA GLU A 421 23.44 -15.71 -13.97
C GLU A 421 22.15 -16.22 -14.61
N GLU A 422 21.87 -17.52 -14.54
CA GLU A 422 20.61 -18.12 -15.00
C GLU A 422 19.42 -17.58 -14.21
N HIS A 423 19.55 -17.45 -12.89
CA HIS A 423 18.52 -16.82 -12.06
C HIS A 423 18.35 -15.33 -12.38
N ARG A 424 19.44 -14.60 -12.66
CA ARG A 424 19.39 -13.20 -13.13
C ARG A 424 18.74 -13.09 -14.51
N ARG A 425 18.86 -14.12 -15.34
CA ARG A 425 18.17 -14.27 -16.63
C ARG A 425 16.73 -14.78 -16.50
N SER A 426 16.31 -15.21 -15.32
CA SER A 426 14.95 -15.71 -15.14
C SER A 426 13.92 -14.60 -15.39
N PHE A 427 12.83 -14.97 -16.05
CA PHE A 427 11.75 -14.06 -16.38
C PHE A 427 11.12 -13.41 -15.14
N ASP A 428 11.08 -14.11 -14.01
CA ASP A 428 10.52 -13.59 -12.75
C ASP A 428 11.31 -12.38 -12.22
N ARG A 429 12.63 -12.36 -12.44
CA ARG A 429 13.49 -11.22 -12.11
C ARG A 429 13.26 -10.02 -13.04
N LEU A 430 12.81 -10.23 -14.28
CA LEU A 430 12.55 -9.13 -15.21
C LEU A 430 11.42 -8.22 -14.71
N LEU A 431 10.44 -8.81 -14.03
CA LEU A 431 9.27 -8.11 -13.49
C LEU A 431 9.51 -7.57 -12.06
N SER A 432 10.69 -7.80 -11.49
CA SER A 432 11.05 -7.29 -10.17
C SER A 432 11.54 -5.84 -10.27
N LEU A 433 11.39 -5.08 -9.19
CA LEU A 433 11.78 -3.65 -9.13
C LEU A 433 13.28 -3.43 -9.35
N ASP A 434 14.10 -4.37 -8.88
CA ASP A 434 15.57 -4.28 -8.93
C ASP A 434 16.15 -4.76 -10.28
N ASN A 435 15.40 -4.65 -11.37
CA ASN A 435 15.85 -5.11 -12.68
C ASN A 435 16.68 -4.03 -13.41
N GLU A 436 17.93 -4.35 -13.69
CA GLU A 436 18.84 -3.51 -14.50
C GLU A 436 18.70 -3.75 -16.01
N ARG A 437 17.90 -4.75 -16.42
CA ARG A 437 17.77 -5.14 -17.83
C ARG A 437 16.76 -4.29 -18.57
N THR A 438 17.21 -3.67 -19.64
CA THR A 438 16.38 -2.91 -20.56
C THR A 438 15.80 -3.79 -21.66
N VAL A 439 14.74 -3.32 -22.32
CA VAL A 439 14.03 -4.02 -23.40
C VAL A 439 14.98 -4.48 -24.51
N ASP A 440 16.04 -3.70 -24.78
CA ASP A 440 17.03 -4.01 -25.82
C ASP A 440 17.85 -5.29 -25.56
N THR A 441 17.87 -5.76 -24.31
CA THR A 441 18.61 -6.97 -23.91
C THR A 441 17.74 -8.23 -23.86
N LEU A 442 16.43 -8.09 -24.12
CA LEU A 442 15.47 -9.18 -24.04
C LEU A 442 15.51 -10.06 -25.30
N THR A 443 15.39 -11.37 -25.10
CA THR A 443 15.17 -12.31 -26.19
C THR A 443 13.73 -12.24 -26.70
N GLU A 444 13.49 -12.62 -27.96
CA GLU A 444 12.15 -12.61 -28.57
C GLU A 444 11.11 -13.37 -27.72
N LYS A 445 11.47 -14.55 -27.19
CA LYS A 445 10.61 -15.34 -26.30
C LYS A 445 10.30 -14.64 -24.97
N GLU A 446 11.22 -13.84 -24.46
CA GLU A 446 11.01 -13.07 -23.23
C GLU A 446 10.11 -11.86 -23.50
N ILE A 447 10.23 -11.25 -24.69
CA ILE A 447 9.34 -10.18 -25.13
C ILE A 447 7.90 -10.70 -25.24
N ASP A 448 7.68 -11.86 -25.86
CA ASP A 448 6.35 -12.48 -25.94
C ASP A 448 5.73 -12.69 -24.56
N ARG A 449 6.49 -13.27 -23.62
CA ARG A 449 6.04 -13.46 -22.23
C ARG A 449 5.78 -12.14 -21.52
N TYR A 450 6.58 -11.11 -21.78
CA TYR A 450 6.35 -9.78 -21.23
C TYR A 450 5.05 -9.18 -21.77
N LEU A 451 4.78 -9.35 -23.06
CA LEU A 451 3.52 -8.91 -23.68
C LEU A 451 2.31 -9.65 -23.10
N GLU A 452 2.40 -10.95 -22.80
CA GLU A 452 1.34 -11.69 -22.09
C GLU A 452 1.06 -11.09 -20.69
N VAL A 453 2.11 -10.71 -19.96
CA VAL A 453 1.96 -10.06 -18.65
C VAL A 453 1.35 -8.67 -18.79
N ALA A 454 1.77 -7.90 -19.80
CA ALA A 454 1.21 -6.60 -20.10
C ALA A 454 -0.28 -6.70 -20.49
N GLU A 455 -0.67 -7.68 -21.31
CA GLU A 455 -2.07 -7.95 -21.65
C GLU A 455 -2.90 -8.22 -20.39
N ARG A 456 -2.40 -9.06 -19.47
CA ARG A 456 -3.08 -9.32 -18.18
C ARG A 456 -3.20 -8.06 -17.33
N ALA A 457 -2.14 -7.26 -17.24
CA ALA A 457 -2.13 -6.01 -16.48
C ALA A 457 -3.13 -4.99 -17.05
N LEU A 458 -3.17 -4.85 -18.38
CA LEU A 458 -4.04 -3.92 -19.09
C LEU A 458 -5.51 -4.33 -19.02
N THR A 459 -5.81 -5.62 -19.17
CA THR A 459 -7.19 -6.16 -19.04
C THR A 459 -7.78 -5.87 -17.67
N ARG A 460 -6.94 -5.84 -16.63
CA ARG A 460 -7.34 -5.54 -15.25
C ARG A 460 -7.41 -4.04 -14.94
N SER A 461 -6.82 -3.20 -15.79
CA SER A 461 -6.90 -1.74 -15.66
C SER A 461 -8.15 -1.19 -16.36
N HIS A 462 -8.63 0.00 -15.99
CA HIS A 462 -9.78 0.67 -16.62
C HIS A 462 -9.70 0.83 -18.16
N LEU A 463 -8.54 0.57 -18.78
CA LEU A 463 -8.38 0.53 -20.23
C LEU A 463 -9.13 -0.63 -20.89
N GLY A 464 -9.55 -1.66 -20.13
CA GLY A 464 -10.43 -2.73 -20.63
C GLY A 464 -11.84 -2.26 -21.04
N SER A 465 -12.27 -1.06 -20.63
CA SER A 465 -13.52 -0.45 -21.07
C SER A 465 -13.36 0.42 -22.33
N LEU A 466 -12.14 0.56 -22.87
CA LEU A 466 -11.99 1.08 -24.22
C LEU A 466 -12.61 0.04 -25.15
N THR A 467 -13.72 0.39 -25.80
CA THR A 467 -14.22 -0.35 -26.96
C THR A 467 -13.01 -0.70 -27.83
N PRO A 468 -12.79 -1.98 -28.18
CA PRO A 468 -11.68 -2.33 -29.04
C PRO A 468 -11.78 -1.43 -30.27
N MET A 469 -10.76 -0.61 -30.49
CA MET A 469 -10.62 0.11 -31.74
C MET A 469 -10.80 -0.97 -32.82
N ARG A 470 -11.79 -0.78 -33.71
CA ARG A 470 -12.17 -1.75 -34.75
C ARG A 470 -10.91 -2.45 -35.24
N LYS A 471 -10.88 -3.79 -35.16
CA LYS A 471 -9.83 -4.64 -35.73
C LYS A 471 -9.48 -4.11 -37.12
N TYR A 472 -8.46 -3.27 -37.21
CA TYR A 472 -7.81 -2.97 -38.46
C TYR A 472 -6.71 -4.01 -38.56
N ASP A 473 -6.99 -5.01 -39.40
CA ASP A 473 -6.07 -5.92 -40.08
C ASP A 473 -4.65 -6.03 -39.47
N TYR A 474 -4.52 -6.81 -38.39
CA TYR A 474 -3.30 -7.58 -38.21
C TYR A 474 -3.52 -8.89 -38.96
N LEU A 475 -3.06 -8.91 -40.21
CA LEU A 475 -2.82 -10.13 -40.96
C LEU A 475 -2.00 -11.06 -40.07
N SER A 476 -2.57 -12.21 -39.74
CA SER A 476 -1.82 -13.29 -39.12
C SER A 476 -0.65 -13.64 -40.04
N SER A 477 0.52 -13.97 -39.48
CA SER A 477 1.68 -14.39 -40.27
C SER A 477 1.41 -15.63 -41.14
N GLU A 478 0.33 -16.37 -40.87
CA GLU A 478 -0.16 -17.48 -41.70
C GLU A 478 -0.80 -17.01 -43.02
N ASP A 479 -1.41 -15.82 -43.07
CA ASP A 479 -2.06 -15.28 -44.26
C ASP A 479 -1.08 -14.66 -45.29
N ILE A 480 0.15 -14.36 -44.86
CA ILE A 480 1.19 -13.79 -45.73
C ILE A 480 1.86 -14.88 -46.59
N LEU A 481 2.00 -16.10 -46.05
CA LEU A 481 2.60 -17.22 -46.77
C LEU A 481 1.64 -17.82 -47.81
N THR A 482 0.34 -17.83 -47.54
CA THR A 482 -0.70 -18.28 -48.49
C THR A 482 -0.86 -17.30 -49.65
N ARG A 483 -0.78 -15.98 -49.42
CA ARG A 483 -0.81 -14.97 -50.50
C ARG A 483 0.42 -14.99 -51.42
N SER A 484 1.62 -15.23 -50.88
CA SER A 484 2.83 -15.35 -51.71
C SER A 484 2.83 -16.59 -52.62
N SER A 485 2.13 -17.65 -52.19
CA SER A 485 1.99 -18.90 -52.96
C SER A 485 0.95 -18.78 -54.09
N ILE A 486 -0.11 -17.98 -53.88
CA ILE A 486 -1.17 -17.76 -54.87
C ILE A 486 -0.72 -16.77 -55.98
N GLN A 487 0.16 -15.82 -55.67
CA GLN A 487 0.69 -14.88 -56.68
C GLN A 487 1.74 -15.48 -57.64
N ARG A 488 2.35 -16.63 -57.32
CA ARG A 488 3.26 -17.35 -58.25
C ARG A 488 2.54 -18.29 -59.21
N ALA A 489 1.28 -18.62 -58.98
CA ALA A 489 0.51 -19.52 -59.84
C ALA A 489 -0.26 -18.81 -60.99
N HIS A 490 -0.20 -17.46 -61.07
CA HIS A 490 -0.94 -16.68 -62.05
C HIS A 490 -0.08 -15.97 -63.11
N VAL A 491 1.20 -16.33 -63.22
CA VAL A 491 2.12 -15.79 -64.25
C VAL A 491 2.51 -16.84 -65.31
N ASP A 492 2.18 -18.12 -65.11
CA ASP A 492 2.36 -19.18 -66.10
C ASP A 492 1.00 -19.81 -66.48
N LEU A 493 0.22 -19.12 -67.32
CA LEU A 493 -0.80 -19.68 -68.23
C LEU A 493 -1.24 -18.64 -69.27
#